data_AF-A0A1J6XXZ1-F1
#
_entry.id   AF-A0A1J6XXZ1-F1
#
_cell.length_a   1.000
_cell.length_b   1.000
_cell.length_c   1.000
_cell.angle_alpha   90.00
_cell.angle_beta   90.00
_cell.angle_gamma   90.00
#
_symmetry.space_group_name_H-M   'P 1'
#
loop_
_entity.id
_entity.type
_entity.pdbx_description
1 polymer ?
#
loop_
_entity_poly.entity_id
_entity_poly.type
_entity_poly.pdbx_seq_one_letter_code
_entity_poly.pdbx_strand_id
1 'polypeptide(L)'
;MTRSIAVQVAQRIRRVLDTRGLTVEWLADATGIKLRTLTRRLHLTRPCGLTVDELNAIAGALDVAPGVLLHEDQGGATAASE
;
A
#
# COMPACT_ATOMS: atom_id res chain seq x y z
N MET A 1 -18.67 7.61 6.62
CA MET A 1 -18.67 6.80 5.38
C MET A 1 -17.46 5.89 5.41
N THR A 2 -17.65 4.57 5.44
CA THR A 2 -16.55 3.59 5.48
C THR A 2 -15.75 3.68 4.19
N ARG A 3 -14.49 4.10 4.27
CA ARG A 3 -13.61 4.19 3.09
C ARG A 3 -13.27 2.77 2.62
N SER A 4 -13.48 2.47 1.34
CA SER A 4 -13.21 1.14 0.77
C SER A 4 -11.79 0.67 1.11
N ILE A 5 -11.64 -0.60 1.49
CA ILE A 5 -10.35 -1.20 1.85
C ILE A 5 -9.31 -1.04 0.74
N ALA A 6 -9.74 -1.13 -0.52
CA ALA A 6 -8.86 -0.92 -1.68
C ALA A 6 -8.25 0.49 -1.70
N VAL A 7 -9.03 1.50 -1.29
CA VAL A 7 -8.55 2.89 -1.21
C VAL A 7 -7.51 3.03 -0.10
N GLN A 8 -7.76 2.42 1.06
CA GLN A 8 -6.85 2.48 2.20
C GLN A 8 -5.51 1.80 1.89
N VAL A 9 -5.55 0.59 1.32
CA VAL A 9 -4.35 -0.17 0.91
C VAL A 9 -3.54 0.62 -0.12
N ALA A 10 -4.19 1.15 -1.16
CA ALA A 10 -3.52 1.95 -2.18
C ALA A 10 -2.84 3.20 -1.60
N GLN A 11 -3.49 3.88 -0.65
CA GLN A 11 -2.91 5.04 0.03
C GLN A 11 -1.71 4.68 0.90
N ARG A 12 -1.77 3.57 1.63
CA ARG A 12 -0.64 3.09 2.45
C ARG A 12 0.56 2.74 1.59
N ILE A 13 0.36 1.98 0.51
CA ILE A 13 1.44 1.66 -0.45
C ILE A 13 2.11 2.94 -0.93
N ARG A 14 1.31 3.95 -1.33
CA ARG A 14 1.86 5.22 -1.82
C ARG A 14 2.57 6.03 -0.75
N ARG A 15 2.08 6.00 0.50
CA ARG A 15 2.77 6.63 1.63
C ARG A 15 4.14 6.00 1.86
N VAL A 16 4.24 4.67 1.79
CA VAL A 16 5.52 3.96 1.93
C VAL A 16 6.47 4.33 0.78
N LEU A 17 5.97 4.38 -0.45
CA LEU A 17 6.76 4.82 -1.61
C LEU A 17 7.28 6.25 -1.43
N ASP A 18 6.40 7.18 -1.07
CA ASP A 18 6.73 8.60 -0.86
C ASP A 18 7.75 8.80 0.26
N THR A 19 7.54 8.14 1.41
CA THR A 19 8.46 8.18 2.57
C THR A 19 9.87 7.69 2.21
N ARG A 20 9.98 6.76 1.27
CA ARG A 20 11.24 6.16 0.85
C ARG A 20 11.79 6.75 -0.45
N GLY A 21 11.13 7.74 -1.04
CA GLY A 21 11.52 8.32 -2.33
C GLY A 21 11.48 7.34 -3.51
N LEU A 22 10.64 6.32 -3.44
CA LEU A 22 10.51 5.27 -4.45
C LEU A 22 9.40 5.61 -5.46
N THR A 23 9.61 5.25 -6.73
CA THR A 23 8.64 5.46 -7.80
C THR A 23 7.75 4.24 -8.03
N VAL A 24 6.64 4.42 -8.74
CA VAL A 24 5.77 3.30 -9.15
C VAL A 24 6.47 2.44 -10.21
N GLU A 25 7.33 3.04 -11.01
CA GLU A 25 8.20 2.37 -11.98
C GLU A 25 9.19 1.42 -11.29
N TRP A 26 9.81 1.87 -10.19
CA TRP A 26 10.63 1.00 -9.37
C TRP A 26 9.82 -0.17 -8.81
N LEU A 27 8.60 0.10 -8.32
CA LEU A 27 7.74 -0.96 -7.80
C LEU A 27 7.35 -1.97 -8.89
N ALA A 28 7.12 -1.50 -10.12
CA ALA A 28 6.82 -2.37 -11.27
C ALA A 28 7.98 -3.32 -11.57
N ASP A 29 9.20 -2.80 -11.55
CA ASP A 29 10.42 -3.58 -11.75
C ASP A 29 10.63 -4.61 -10.62
N ALA A 30 10.55 -4.15 -9.37
CA ALA A 30 10.77 -4.99 -8.18
C ALA A 30 9.74 -6.11 -8.00
N THR A 31 8.49 -5.90 -8.44
CA THR A 31 7.40 -6.88 -8.29
C THR A 31 7.14 -7.71 -9.54
N GLY A 32 7.68 -7.31 -10.69
CA GLY A 32 7.32 -7.86 -12.01
C GLY A 32 5.88 -7.51 -12.45
N ILE A 33 5.13 -6.72 -11.68
CA ILE A 33 3.78 -6.28 -12.04
C ILE A 33 3.88 -5.18 -13.08
N LYS A 34 3.16 -5.31 -14.20
CA LYS A 34 3.14 -4.28 -15.25
C LYS A 34 2.80 -2.90 -14.68
N LEU A 35 3.57 -1.88 -15.06
CA LEU A 35 3.37 -0.49 -14.65
C LEU A 35 1.92 -0.03 -14.83
N ARG A 36 1.32 -0.31 -16.00
CA ARG A 36 -0.09 0.02 -16.28
C ARG A 36 -1.07 -0.57 -15.27
N THR A 37 -0.80 -1.78 -14.78
CA THR A 37 -1.59 -2.43 -13.74
C THR A 37 -1.43 -1.68 -12.42
N LEU A 38 -0.19 -1.40 -11.99
CA LEU A 38 0.08 -0.66 -10.76
C LEU A 38 -0.54 0.74 -10.78
N THR A 39 -0.44 1.49 -11.88
CA THR A 39 -1.05 2.82 -12.01
C THR A 39 -2.57 2.77 -11.83
N ARG A 40 -3.23 1.72 -12.34
CA ARG A 40 -4.68 1.53 -12.17
C ARG A 40 -5.06 1.10 -10.75
N ARG A 41 -4.28 0.20 -10.14
CA ARG A 41 -4.49 -0.27 -8.75
C ARG A 41 -4.23 0.82 -7.73
N LEU A 42 -3.20 1.63 -7.93
CA LEU A 42 -2.75 2.70 -7.04
C LEU A 42 -3.27 4.08 -7.44
N HIS A 43 -4.33 4.15 -8.25
CA HIS A 43 -4.87 5.42 -8.75
C HIS A 43 -5.26 6.38 -7.61
N LEU A 44 -5.02 7.69 -7.80
CA LEU A 44 -5.29 8.75 -6.78
C LEU A 44 -6.74 8.79 -6.33
N THR A 45 -7.66 8.75 -7.28
CA THR A 45 -9.08 9.04 -7.02
C THR A 45 -9.95 7.79 -7.03
N ARG A 46 -9.51 6.72 -7.71
CA ARG A 46 -10.31 5.52 -7.98
C ARG A 46 -9.43 4.27 -8.07
N PRO A 47 -8.76 3.88 -6.98
CA PRO A 47 -7.95 2.68 -6.96
C PRO A 47 -8.83 1.45 -7.16
N CYS A 48 -8.35 0.52 -8.00
CA CYS A 48 -8.96 -0.79 -8.16
C CYS A 48 -8.38 -1.76 -7.12
N GLY A 49 -9.21 -2.63 -6.55
CA GLY A 49 -8.75 -3.62 -5.55
C GLY A 49 -7.59 -4.48 -6.04
N LEU A 50 -6.64 -4.79 -5.17
CA LEU A 50 -5.50 -5.67 -5.45
C LEU A 50 -5.88 -7.13 -5.21
N THR A 51 -5.25 -8.05 -5.94
CA THR A 51 -5.29 -9.48 -5.56
C THR A 51 -4.39 -9.74 -4.36
N VAL A 52 -4.56 -10.89 -3.70
CA VAL A 52 -3.69 -11.28 -2.57
C VAL A 52 -2.25 -11.50 -3.04
N ASP A 53 -2.03 -12.08 -4.21
CA ASP A 53 -0.70 -12.19 -4.84
C ASP A 53 -0.07 -10.83 -5.13
N GLU A 54 -0.82 -9.90 -5.74
CA GLU A 54 -0.32 -8.54 -6.00
C GLU A 54 0.06 -7.84 -4.68
N LEU A 55 -0.75 -8.02 -3.63
CA LEU A 55 -0.48 -7.46 -2.31
C LEU A 55 0.80 -8.06 -1.70
N ASN A 56 0.95 -9.38 -1.73
CA ASN A 56 2.12 -10.06 -1.17
C ASN A 56 3.40 -9.69 -1.92
N ALA A 57 3.36 -9.59 -3.24
CA ALA A 57 4.49 -9.16 -4.04
C ALA A 57 4.91 -7.72 -3.71
N ILE A 58 3.94 -6.80 -3.62
CA ILE A 58 4.20 -5.40 -3.24
C ILE A 58 4.74 -5.31 -1.81
N ALA A 59 4.16 -6.06 -0.86
CA ALA A 59 4.62 -6.09 0.52
C ALA A 59 6.07 -6.59 0.62
N GLY A 60 6.40 -7.67 -0.10
CA GLY A 60 7.76 -8.20 -0.19
C GLY A 60 8.75 -7.22 -0.82
N ALA A 61 8.39 -6.58 -1.93
CA ALA A 61 9.24 -5.56 -2.55
C ALA A 61 9.48 -4.35 -1.62
N LEU A 62 8.47 -3.97 -0.84
CA LEU A 62 8.57 -2.91 0.15
C LEU A 62 9.18 -3.38 1.48
N ASP A 63 9.60 -4.63 1.62
CA ASP A 63 10.12 -5.18 2.88
C ASP A 63 9.19 -4.86 4.08
N VAL A 64 7.88 -5.07 3.89
CA VAL A 64 6.85 -4.90 4.92
C VAL A 64 5.95 -6.13 4.97
N ALA A 65 5.38 -6.41 6.14
CA ALA A 65 4.36 -7.46 6.24
C ALA A 65 3.06 -7.02 5.54
N PRO A 66 2.37 -7.90 4.79
CA PRO A 66 1.12 -7.56 4.10
C PRO A 66 0.01 -7.12 5.08
N GLY A 67 0.05 -7.60 6.32
CA GLY A 67 -0.85 -7.14 7.39
C GLY A 67 -0.75 -5.64 7.69
N VAL A 68 0.44 -5.04 7.55
CA VAL A 68 0.66 -3.59 7.75
C VAL A 68 0.00 -2.75 6.66
N LEU A 69 -0.15 -3.31 5.45
CA LEU A 69 -0.87 -2.65 4.36
C LEU A 69 -2.40 -2.76 4.54
N LEU A 70 -2.87 -3.81 5.21
CA LEU A 70 -4.30 -4.09 5.43
C LEU A 70 -4.86 -3.37 6.67
N HIS A 71 -4.15 -3.41 7.79
CA HIS A 71 -4.59 -2.79 9.04
C HIS A 71 -4.05 -1.36 9.18
N GLU A 72 -4.82 -0.45 9.76
CA GLU A 72 -4.20 0.70 10.43
C GLU A 72 -3.43 0.13 11.60
N ASP A 73 -2.13 0.42 11.67
CA ASP A 73 -1.43 0.33 12.94
C ASP A 73 -2.26 1.14 13.96
N GLN A 74 -2.97 0.46 14.86
CA GLN A 74 -3.58 1.09 16.04
C GLN A 74 -2.49 1.40 17.09
N GLY A 75 -1.27 1.72 16.66
CA GLY A 75 -0.16 2.10 17.52
C GLY A 75 -0.15 3.61 17.73
N GLY A 76 -1.04 4.09 18.60
CA GLY A 76 -1.00 5.50 18.99
C GLY A 76 -2.19 6.03 19.80
N ALA A 77 -2.79 5.25 20.70
CA ALA A 77 -3.72 5.81 21.70
C ALA A 77 -3.79 4.97 23.00
N THR A 78 -2.65 4.50 23.51
CA THR A 78 -2.53 4.03 24.90
C THR A 78 -1.19 4.45 25.51
N ALA A 79 -0.93 5.75 25.63
CA ALA A 79 0.10 6.27 26.54
C ALA A 79 -0.10 7.78 26.80
N ALA A 80 -0.96 8.11 27.75
CA ALA A 80 -0.83 9.27 28.64
C ALA A 80 -1.91 9.13 29.73
N SER A 81 -1.66 8.22 30.66
CA SER A 81 -2.17 8.35 32.02
C SER A 81 -1.11 9.10 32.80
N GLU A 82 -1.34 10.37 33.09
CA GLU A 82 -0.91 11.09 34.31
C GLU A 82 -1.93 12.18 34.61
#